data_AF-A0A354SF72-F1
#
_entry.id   AF-A0A354SF72-F1
#
_cell.length_a   1.000
_cell.length_b   1.000
_cell.length_c   1.000
_cell.angle_alpha   90.00
_cell.angle_beta   90.00
_cell.angle_gamma   90.00
#
_symmetry.space_group_name_H-M   'P 1'
#
loop_
_entity.id
_entity.type
_entity.pdbx_description
1 polymer ?
#
loop_
_entity_poly.entity_id
_entity_poly.type
_entity_poly.pdbx_seq_one_letter_code
_entity_poly.pdbx_strand_id
1 'polypeptide(L)'
;NISQNAKKVVFVGTFTAGGLNVSITEGKLHIHQDGKEKKFIKQVEQKTFSGLLAAQNHKPILYVTERCVFNLTAEGMELIEIAPGIDLQKDIFDQMDFRPIVKGTPKLMDARIFRSDPMDLKNELLTIPLEERLIYDAKENIFFVNFENLSIRSLGDIEKIRTLIREILGPLNKKVNTIVNYDNFNILPDLIDDYTDLINHVVQYYEDVTRYTTSAFLRMKMGDELEKRNLAPYIYESPEEAHQALKKSKSNWRG
;
A
#
# COMPACT_ATOMS: atom_id res chain seq x y z
N ASN A 1 26.34 -8.84 6.45
CA ASN A 1 25.67 -8.07 7.52
C ASN A 1 24.36 -7.37 7.09
N ILE A 2 23.80 -7.68 5.91
CA ILE A 2 22.59 -7.03 5.38
C ILE A 2 21.31 -7.76 5.84
N SER A 3 21.33 -9.10 5.91
CA SER A 3 20.14 -9.90 6.29
C SER A 3 19.83 -9.92 7.79
N GLN A 4 20.81 -9.62 8.66
CA GLN A 4 20.63 -9.76 10.11
C GLN A 4 19.77 -8.63 10.72
N ASN A 5 19.80 -7.41 10.15
CA ASN A 5 19.08 -6.24 10.69
C ASN A 5 17.81 -5.86 9.90
N ALA A 6 17.47 -6.59 8.85
CA ALA A 6 16.29 -6.29 8.04
C ALA A 6 14.97 -6.59 8.79
N LYS A 7 13.95 -5.73 8.60
CA LYS A 7 12.59 -5.93 9.14
C LYS A 7 11.87 -7.13 8.50
N LYS A 8 12.19 -7.42 7.25
CA LYS A 8 11.72 -8.57 6.46
C LYS A 8 12.85 -8.99 5.52
N VAL A 9 13.00 -10.28 5.28
CA VAL A 9 13.98 -10.83 4.32
C VAL A 9 13.25 -11.59 3.24
N VAL A 10 13.57 -11.32 1.98
CA VAL A 10 13.03 -12.05 0.82
C VAL A 10 14.21 -12.61 0.04
N PHE A 11 14.34 -13.93 0.04
CA PHE A 11 15.27 -14.65 -0.81
C PHE A 11 14.59 -14.93 -2.15
N VAL A 12 15.25 -14.58 -3.25
CA VAL A 12 14.74 -14.80 -4.60
C VAL A 12 15.74 -15.66 -5.37
N GLY A 13 15.23 -16.68 -6.05
CA GLY A 13 16.04 -17.51 -6.92
C GLY A 13 15.25 -18.70 -7.45
N THR A 14 15.84 -19.44 -8.39
CA THR A 14 15.19 -20.63 -8.95
C THR A 14 15.06 -21.74 -7.90
N PHE A 15 14.07 -22.62 -8.07
CA PHE A 15 13.83 -23.75 -7.16
C PHE A 15 14.94 -24.81 -7.22
N THR A 16 15.39 -25.15 -8.42
CA THR A 16 16.53 -26.04 -8.71
C THR A 16 17.64 -25.25 -9.41
N ALA A 17 18.84 -25.84 -9.50
CA ALA A 17 19.97 -25.28 -10.24
C ALA A 17 20.46 -26.25 -11.32
N GLY A 18 21.18 -25.73 -12.33
CA GLY A 18 21.81 -26.55 -13.37
C GLY A 18 20.87 -26.94 -14.50
N GLY A 19 20.43 -25.95 -15.29
CA GLY A 19 19.71 -26.18 -16.55
C GLY A 19 18.20 -26.23 -16.47
N LEU A 20 17.61 -25.56 -15.47
CA LEU A 20 16.15 -25.34 -15.41
C LEU A 20 15.67 -24.62 -16.69
N ASN A 21 14.70 -25.21 -17.38
CA ASN A 21 14.03 -24.64 -18.54
C ASN A 21 12.52 -24.62 -18.31
N VAL A 22 11.95 -23.42 -18.32
CA VAL A 22 10.54 -23.17 -18.06
C VAL A 22 9.95 -22.24 -19.11
N SER A 23 8.65 -22.35 -19.34
CA SER A 23 7.89 -21.36 -20.11
C SER A 23 6.60 -21.00 -19.39
N ILE A 24 6.04 -19.85 -19.76
CA ILE A 24 4.71 -19.44 -19.33
C ILE A 24 3.80 -19.49 -20.56
N THR A 25 2.78 -20.35 -20.52
CA THR A 25 1.79 -20.48 -21.59
C THR A 25 0.39 -20.51 -20.98
N GLU A 26 -0.54 -19.75 -21.55
CA GLU A 26 -1.93 -19.66 -21.07
C GLU A 26 -2.08 -19.33 -19.58
N GLY A 27 -1.22 -18.46 -19.05
CA GLY A 27 -1.28 -18.07 -17.63
C GLY A 27 -0.74 -19.13 -16.67
N LYS A 28 -0.04 -20.15 -17.16
CA LYS A 28 0.50 -21.25 -16.37
C LYS A 28 1.98 -21.43 -16.61
N LEU A 29 2.70 -21.77 -15.55
CA LEU A 29 4.09 -22.18 -15.60
C LEU A 29 4.18 -23.64 -16.07
N HIS A 30 5.07 -23.88 -17.03
CA HIS A 30 5.41 -25.20 -17.52
C HIS A 30 6.91 -25.45 -17.33
N ILE A 31 7.26 -26.59 -16.75
CA ILE A 31 8.66 -27.04 -16.60
C ILE A 31 8.95 -28.04 -17.72
N HIS A 32 9.77 -27.62 -18.68
CA HIS A 32 10.22 -28.49 -19.79
C HIS A 32 11.38 -29.38 -19.36
N GLN A 33 12.27 -28.82 -18.55
CA GLN A 33 13.42 -29.51 -17.98
C GLN A 33 13.68 -28.93 -16.60
N ASP A 34 13.76 -29.79 -15.59
CA ASP A 34 14.14 -29.34 -14.24
C ASP A 34 15.67 -29.22 -14.11
N GLY A 35 16.12 -28.44 -13.12
CA GLY A 35 17.52 -28.34 -12.76
C GLY A 35 18.04 -29.65 -12.15
N LYS A 36 19.32 -29.96 -12.44
CA LYS A 36 20.00 -31.16 -11.94
C LYS A 36 20.23 -31.15 -10.42
N GLU A 37 20.41 -29.97 -9.84
CA GLU A 37 20.78 -29.80 -8.44
C GLU A 37 19.60 -29.27 -7.62
N LYS A 38 19.26 -29.99 -6.55
CA LYS A 38 18.25 -29.55 -5.57
C LYS A 38 18.84 -28.46 -4.67
N LYS A 39 18.10 -27.37 -4.46
CA LYS A 39 18.54 -26.25 -3.60
C LYS A 39 17.96 -26.31 -2.20
N PHE A 40 16.90 -27.10 -1.99
CA PHE A 40 16.25 -27.31 -0.70
C PHE A 40 16.71 -28.63 -0.08
N ILE A 41 17.93 -28.60 0.48
CA ILE A 41 18.63 -29.75 1.03
C ILE A 41 18.55 -29.79 2.57
N LYS A 42 18.73 -30.97 3.18
CA LYS A 42 18.64 -31.13 4.65
C LYS A 42 19.72 -30.39 5.42
N GLN A 43 20.95 -30.34 4.89
CA GLN A 43 22.09 -29.73 5.57
C GLN A 43 22.96 -28.98 4.57
N VAL A 44 23.14 -27.69 4.81
CA VAL A 44 24.06 -26.84 4.02
C VAL A 44 25.50 -27.00 4.51
N GLU A 45 26.47 -26.99 3.60
CA GLU A 45 27.90 -27.10 3.92
C GLU A 45 28.43 -25.89 4.69
N GLN A 46 27.92 -24.69 4.41
CA GLN A 46 28.24 -23.46 5.15
C GLN A 46 26.97 -22.73 5.59
N LYS A 47 26.87 -22.41 6.89
CA LYS A 47 25.76 -21.63 7.46
C LYS A 47 26.03 -20.13 7.31
N THR A 48 25.82 -19.59 6.10
CA THR A 48 25.95 -18.13 5.86
C THR A 48 24.77 -17.33 6.44
N PHE A 49 23.66 -18.00 6.77
CA PHE A 49 22.49 -17.42 7.41
C PHE A 49 21.86 -18.42 8.40
N SER A 50 21.65 -18.00 9.65
CA SER A 50 20.97 -18.82 10.66
C SER A 50 19.46 -18.59 10.59
N GLY A 51 18.79 -19.32 9.69
CA GLY A 51 17.33 -19.24 9.53
C GLY A 51 16.56 -19.57 10.82
N LEU A 52 17.06 -20.51 11.63
CA LEU A 52 16.45 -20.90 12.91
C LEU A 52 16.39 -19.72 13.90
N LEU A 53 17.50 -18.99 14.07
CA LEU A 53 17.57 -17.85 14.98
C LEU A 53 16.69 -16.68 14.50
N ALA A 54 16.59 -16.49 13.18
CA ALA A 54 15.77 -15.42 12.61
C ALA A 54 14.27 -15.74 12.69
N ALA A 55 13.88 -17.00 12.50
CA ALA A 55 12.51 -17.48 12.68
C ALA A 55 12.05 -17.40 14.15
N GLN A 56 12.92 -17.73 15.11
CA GLN A 56 12.63 -17.60 16.55
C GLN A 56 12.35 -16.14 16.96
N ASN A 57 12.98 -15.18 16.29
CA ASN A 57 12.74 -13.75 16.49
C ASN A 57 11.52 -13.22 15.70
N HIS A 58 10.67 -14.12 15.18
CA HIS A 58 9.45 -13.78 14.42
C HIS A 58 9.68 -12.84 13.23
N LYS A 59 10.90 -12.84 12.67
CA LYS A 59 11.21 -12.05 11.48
C LYS A 59 10.57 -12.71 10.26
N PRO A 60 9.74 -11.99 9.47
CA PRO A 60 9.16 -12.55 8.26
C PRO A 60 10.26 -12.84 7.23
N ILE A 61 10.39 -14.11 6.83
CA ILE A 61 11.37 -14.56 5.84
C ILE A 61 10.65 -15.34 4.76
N LEU A 62 10.76 -14.86 3.52
CA LEU A 62 10.17 -15.50 2.35
C LEU A 62 11.26 -16.07 1.44
N TYR A 63 10.99 -17.22 0.84
CA TYR A 63 11.76 -17.77 -0.27
C TYR A 63 10.84 -17.83 -1.48
N VAL A 64 11.11 -16.98 -2.47
CA VAL A 64 10.32 -16.84 -3.69
C VAL A 64 11.08 -17.50 -4.84
N THR A 65 10.43 -18.46 -5.48
CA THR A 65 10.95 -19.15 -6.67
C THR A 65 10.03 -18.94 -7.86
N GLU A 66 10.39 -19.49 -9.02
CA GLU A 66 9.52 -19.48 -10.18
C GLU A 66 8.23 -20.29 -9.96
N ARG A 67 8.29 -21.37 -9.17
CA ARG A 67 7.19 -22.36 -9.04
C ARG A 67 6.41 -22.30 -7.73
N CYS A 68 6.97 -21.69 -6.68
CA CYS A 68 6.32 -21.59 -5.37
C CYS A 68 6.95 -20.54 -4.44
N VAL A 69 6.22 -20.21 -3.38
CA VAL A 69 6.68 -19.34 -2.30
C VAL A 69 6.64 -20.09 -0.97
N PHE A 70 7.74 -20.01 -0.22
CA PHE A 70 7.82 -20.50 1.14
C PHE A 70 7.91 -19.36 2.16
N ASN A 71 7.31 -19.56 3.32
CA ASN A 71 7.51 -18.75 4.52
C ASN A 71 8.30 -19.56 5.56
N LEU A 72 9.35 -18.96 6.15
CA LEU A 72 10.08 -19.61 7.24
C LEU A 72 9.41 -19.29 8.57
N THR A 73 8.91 -20.32 9.24
CA THR A 73 8.28 -20.23 10.57
C THR A 73 9.18 -20.85 11.63
N ALA A 74 8.80 -20.72 12.90
CA ALA A 74 9.50 -21.40 14.00
C ALA A 74 9.44 -22.94 13.89
N GLU A 75 8.40 -23.48 13.25
CA GLU A 75 8.23 -24.93 13.01
C GLU A 75 9.04 -25.42 11.81
N GLY A 76 9.40 -24.52 10.88
CA GLY A 76 10.10 -24.85 9.65
C GLY A 76 9.57 -24.09 8.43
N MET A 77 9.96 -24.57 7.25
CA MET A 77 9.59 -23.97 5.98
C MET A 77 8.16 -24.37 5.57
N GLU A 78 7.27 -23.40 5.50
CA GLU A 78 5.86 -23.57 5.12
C GLU A 78 5.66 -23.18 3.66
N LEU A 79 5.05 -24.05 2.86
CA LEU A 79 4.63 -23.77 1.49
C LEU A 79 3.33 -22.98 1.52
N ILE A 80 3.38 -21.72 1.09
CA ILE A 80 2.23 -20.80 1.19
C ILE A 80 1.59 -20.51 -0.17
N GLU A 81 2.38 -20.54 -1.26
CA GLU A 81 1.89 -20.31 -2.62
C GLU A 81 2.52 -21.26 -3.63
N ILE A 82 1.75 -21.60 -4.67
CA ILE A 82 2.18 -22.43 -5.81
C ILE A 82 1.81 -21.73 -7.13
N ALA A 83 2.71 -21.78 -8.11
CA ALA A 83 2.45 -21.23 -9.43
C ALA A 83 1.34 -22.02 -10.15
N PRO A 84 0.45 -21.36 -10.90
CA PRO A 84 -0.51 -22.06 -11.75
C PRO A 84 0.20 -23.01 -12.72
N GLY A 85 -0.27 -24.26 -12.82
CA GLY A 85 0.32 -25.27 -13.71
C GLY A 85 1.34 -26.20 -13.07
N ILE A 86 1.74 -25.95 -11.81
CA ILE A 86 2.72 -26.76 -11.08
C ILE A 86 2.03 -27.89 -10.31
N ASP A 87 2.59 -29.10 -10.43
CA ASP A 87 2.18 -30.27 -9.67
C ASP A 87 2.90 -30.31 -8.32
N LEU A 88 2.13 -30.36 -7.23
CA LEU A 88 2.65 -30.27 -5.88
C LEU A 88 3.60 -31.43 -5.53
N GLN A 89 3.32 -32.64 -6.02
CA GLN A 89 4.15 -33.79 -5.71
C GLN A 89 5.41 -33.79 -6.57
N LYS A 90 5.23 -33.80 -7.89
CA LYS A 90 6.32 -33.98 -8.86
C LYS A 90 7.27 -32.79 -8.90
N ASP A 91 6.72 -31.58 -8.92
CA ASP A 91 7.49 -30.37 -9.23
C ASP A 91 7.98 -29.65 -7.95
N ILE A 92 7.46 -30.01 -6.78
CA ILE A 92 7.88 -29.45 -5.49
C ILE A 92 8.43 -30.54 -4.57
N PHE A 93 7.61 -31.47 -4.08
CA PHE A 93 8.05 -32.40 -3.03
C PHE A 93 9.18 -33.34 -3.48
N ASP A 94 9.09 -33.90 -4.69
CA ASP A 94 10.11 -34.80 -5.23
C ASP A 94 11.44 -34.06 -5.53
N GLN A 95 11.37 -32.72 -5.65
CA GLN A 95 12.50 -31.84 -5.94
C GLN A 95 13.15 -31.25 -4.68
N MET A 96 12.73 -31.68 -3.48
CA MET A 96 13.33 -31.31 -2.19
C MET A 96 13.93 -32.54 -1.51
N ASP A 97 14.84 -32.34 -0.56
CA ASP A 97 15.34 -33.44 0.30
C ASP A 97 14.63 -33.51 1.66
N PHE A 98 13.71 -32.59 1.91
CA PHE A 98 12.84 -32.59 3.08
C PHE A 98 11.44 -32.17 2.67
N ARG A 99 10.45 -32.53 3.50
CA ARG A 99 9.06 -32.16 3.25
C ARG A 99 8.75 -30.81 3.91
N PRO A 100 8.29 -29.80 3.15
CA PRO A 100 7.85 -28.54 3.76
C PRO A 100 6.55 -28.74 4.53
N ILE A 101 6.25 -27.82 5.43
CA ILE A 101 4.96 -27.72 6.12
C ILE A 101 3.93 -27.26 5.09
N VAL A 102 2.76 -27.91 5.11
CA VAL A 102 1.64 -27.58 4.21
C VAL A 102 0.38 -27.50 5.06
N LYS A 103 -0.12 -26.27 5.27
CA LYS A 103 -1.35 -26.03 6.03
C LYS A 103 -2.52 -25.94 5.05
N GLY A 104 -3.16 -27.08 4.78
CA GLY A 104 -4.26 -27.17 3.82
C GLY A 104 -3.76 -27.11 2.37
N THR A 105 -4.50 -26.43 1.50
CA THR A 105 -4.10 -26.26 0.09
C THR A 105 -3.35 -24.94 -0.08
N PRO A 106 -2.10 -24.93 -0.61
CA PRO A 106 -1.39 -23.69 -0.90
C PRO A 106 -2.19 -22.80 -1.84
N LYS A 107 -2.11 -21.48 -1.65
CA LYS A 107 -2.77 -20.53 -2.54
C LYS A 107 -2.10 -20.56 -3.91
N LEU A 108 -2.83 -20.23 -4.96
CA LEU A 108 -2.18 -19.93 -6.22
C LEU A 108 -1.44 -18.59 -6.10
N MET A 109 -0.23 -18.54 -6.65
CA MET A 109 0.48 -17.28 -6.89
C MET A 109 -0.38 -16.37 -7.78
N ASP A 110 -0.24 -15.05 -7.64
CA ASP A 110 -1.04 -14.08 -8.39
C ASP A 110 -0.96 -14.34 -9.90
N ALA A 111 -2.11 -14.60 -10.51
CA ALA A 111 -2.21 -14.98 -11.92
C ALA A 111 -1.63 -13.92 -12.87
N ARG A 112 -1.56 -12.64 -12.44
CA ARG A 112 -0.97 -11.55 -13.23
C ARG A 112 0.54 -11.72 -13.41
N ILE A 113 1.23 -12.43 -12.50
CA ILE A 113 2.65 -12.77 -12.62
C ILE A 113 2.90 -13.67 -13.85
N PHE A 114 1.89 -14.43 -14.26
CA PHE A 114 1.97 -15.40 -15.36
C PHE A 114 1.36 -14.88 -16.67
N ARG A 115 1.20 -13.57 -16.81
CA ARG A 115 0.69 -12.92 -18.02
C ARG A 115 1.66 -11.84 -18.49
N SER A 116 1.59 -11.49 -19.78
CA SER A 116 2.41 -10.42 -20.37
C SER A 116 1.84 -9.02 -20.11
N ASP A 117 0.55 -8.92 -19.76
CA ASP A 117 -0.11 -7.65 -19.48
C ASP A 117 0.48 -6.97 -18.22
N PRO A 118 0.54 -5.62 -18.17
CA PRO A 118 0.94 -4.91 -16.96
C PRO A 118 0.09 -5.32 -15.74
N MET A 119 0.73 -5.59 -14.60
CA MET A 119 0.05 -5.97 -13.35
C MET A 119 -0.72 -4.82 -12.67
N ASP A 120 -0.50 -3.58 -13.11
CA ASP A 120 -1.06 -2.34 -12.57
C ASP A 120 -0.81 -2.11 -11.06
N LEU A 121 0.33 -2.64 -10.56
CA LEU A 121 0.72 -2.56 -9.15
C LEU A 121 0.78 -1.13 -8.61
N LYS A 122 1.00 -0.13 -9.46
CA LYS A 122 1.03 1.27 -9.06
C LYS A 122 -0.31 1.71 -8.48
N ASN A 123 -1.42 1.35 -9.14
CA ASN A 123 -2.75 1.71 -8.67
C ASN A 123 -3.07 0.94 -7.38
N GLU A 124 -2.70 -0.34 -7.28
CA GLU A 124 -2.96 -1.16 -6.09
C GLU A 124 -2.11 -0.78 -4.86
N LEU A 125 -0.81 -0.52 -5.04
CA LEU A 125 0.13 -0.27 -3.94
C LEU A 125 0.16 1.20 -3.49
N LEU A 126 -0.30 2.14 -4.32
CA LEU A 126 -0.35 3.56 -3.97
C LEU A 126 -1.74 4.03 -3.54
N THR A 127 -2.79 3.21 -3.67
CA THR A 127 -4.10 3.54 -3.12
C THR A 127 -4.15 3.17 -1.64
N ILE A 128 -3.83 4.13 -0.77
CA ILE A 128 -4.46 4.15 0.56
C ILE A 128 -5.99 4.19 0.32
N PRO A 129 -6.78 3.25 0.85
CA PRO A 129 -8.25 3.29 0.74
C PRO A 129 -8.79 4.63 1.21
N LEU A 130 -9.88 5.11 0.60
CA LEU A 130 -10.38 6.46 0.90
C LEU A 130 -10.81 6.60 2.36
N GLU A 131 -11.27 5.51 2.97
CA GLU A 131 -11.71 5.41 4.35
C GLU A 131 -10.52 5.58 5.32
N GLU A 132 -9.34 5.07 4.95
CA GLU A 132 -8.11 5.19 5.75
C GLU A 132 -7.47 6.59 5.61
N ARG A 133 -7.92 7.39 4.64
CA ARG A 133 -7.45 8.77 4.43
C ARG A 133 -8.15 9.79 5.32
N LEU A 134 -9.27 9.44 5.94
CA LEU A 134 -10.13 10.35 6.68
C LEU A 134 -10.18 9.95 8.15
N ILE A 135 -9.42 10.65 8.99
CA ILE A 135 -9.25 10.28 10.41
C ILE A 135 -9.65 11.46 11.29
N TYR A 136 -10.60 11.24 12.20
CA TYR A 136 -10.96 12.22 13.22
C TYR A 136 -10.34 11.86 14.57
N ASP A 137 -9.52 12.77 15.12
CA ASP A 137 -9.00 12.71 16.48
C ASP A 137 -9.91 13.52 17.43
N ALA A 138 -10.66 12.79 18.25
CA ALA A 138 -11.59 13.38 19.22
C ALA A 138 -10.89 14.13 20.37
N LYS A 139 -9.65 13.77 20.72
CA LYS A 139 -8.91 14.40 21.83
C LYS A 139 -8.50 15.82 21.48
N GLU A 140 -7.98 16.00 20.28
CA GLU A 140 -7.48 17.29 19.79
C GLU A 140 -8.55 18.09 19.02
N ASN A 141 -9.68 17.46 18.70
CA ASN A 141 -10.74 17.99 17.84
C ASN A 141 -10.20 18.35 16.44
N ILE A 142 -9.45 17.41 15.84
CA ILE A 142 -8.80 17.56 14.54
C ILE A 142 -9.27 16.45 13.59
N PHE A 143 -9.68 16.84 12.38
CA PHE A 143 -9.97 15.95 11.27
C PHE A 143 -8.83 15.99 10.24
N PHE A 144 -8.15 14.87 10.08
CA PHE A 144 -7.07 14.69 9.12
C PHE A 144 -7.62 14.11 7.82
N VAL A 145 -7.28 14.77 6.71
CA VAL A 145 -7.64 14.36 5.35
C VAL A 145 -6.36 14.14 4.57
N ASN A 146 -5.99 12.90 4.33
CA ASN A 146 -4.79 12.55 3.56
C ASN A 146 -5.12 12.23 2.10
N PHE A 147 -5.13 13.22 1.21
CA PHE A 147 -5.31 13.03 -0.23
C PHE A 147 -4.00 12.88 -1.01
N GLU A 148 -2.91 12.50 -0.32
CA GLU A 148 -1.63 12.27 -0.97
C GLU A 148 -1.73 11.18 -2.05
N ASN A 149 -1.22 11.47 -3.25
CA ASN A 149 -1.28 10.61 -4.44
C ASN A 149 -2.71 10.21 -4.88
N LEU A 150 -3.77 10.81 -4.32
CA LEU A 150 -5.15 10.51 -4.71
C LEU A 150 -5.45 11.16 -6.08
N SER A 151 -6.11 10.40 -6.95
CA SER A 151 -6.58 10.88 -8.26
C SER A 151 -8.10 10.84 -8.34
N ILE A 152 -8.74 12.00 -8.49
CA ILE A 152 -10.18 12.12 -8.74
C ILE A 152 -10.43 12.03 -10.25
N ARG A 153 -11.14 10.98 -10.68
CA ARG A 153 -11.35 10.67 -12.10
C ARG A 153 -12.83 10.59 -12.47
N SER A 154 -13.73 10.63 -11.50
CA SER A 154 -15.17 10.58 -11.72
C SER A 154 -15.95 11.36 -10.66
N LEU A 155 -17.19 11.72 -10.98
CA LEU A 155 -18.15 12.26 -10.00
C LEU A 155 -18.39 11.27 -8.84
N GLY A 156 -18.31 9.96 -9.12
CA GLY A 156 -18.44 8.93 -8.09
C GLY A 156 -17.35 9.00 -7.02
N ASP A 157 -16.13 9.42 -7.36
CA ASP A 157 -15.05 9.61 -6.38
C ASP A 157 -15.38 10.77 -5.44
N ILE A 158 -15.92 11.87 -5.98
CA ILE A 158 -16.32 13.06 -5.23
C ILE A 158 -17.46 12.73 -4.26
N GLU A 159 -18.48 11.99 -4.73
CA GLU A 159 -19.62 11.60 -3.90
C GLU A 159 -19.26 10.59 -2.80
N LYS A 160 -18.27 9.73 -3.04
CA LYS A 160 -17.70 8.88 -1.98
C LYS A 160 -17.02 9.71 -0.91
N ILE A 161 -16.22 10.70 -1.27
CA ILE A 161 -15.59 11.64 -0.31
C ILE A 161 -16.67 12.36 0.49
N ARG A 162 -17.70 12.89 -0.19
CA ARG A 162 -18.83 13.58 0.45
C ARG A 162 -19.48 12.71 1.51
N THR A 163 -19.77 11.46 1.15
CA THR A 163 -20.47 10.50 2.01
C THR A 163 -19.64 10.15 3.24
N LEU A 164 -18.37 9.82 3.07
CA LEU A 164 -17.48 9.47 4.19
C LEU A 164 -17.28 10.65 5.16
N ILE A 165 -17.08 11.86 4.65
CA ILE A 165 -16.96 13.05 5.52
C ILE A 165 -18.24 13.27 6.32
N ARG A 166 -19.41 13.13 5.69
CA ARG A 166 -20.71 13.25 6.37
C ARG A 166 -20.90 12.19 7.44
N GLU A 167 -20.49 10.95 7.18
CA GLU A 167 -20.60 9.85 8.15
C GLU A 167 -19.69 10.05 9.37
N ILE A 168 -18.48 10.58 9.16
CA ILE A 168 -17.53 10.83 10.25
C ILE A 168 -17.93 12.08 11.06
N LEU A 169 -18.26 13.19 10.40
CA LEU A 169 -18.43 14.49 11.05
C LEU A 169 -19.89 14.82 11.39
N GLY A 170 -20.85 14.31 10.61
CA GLY A 170 -22.28 14.57 10.82
C GLY A 170 -22.78 14.26 12.23
N PRO A 171 -22.40 13.12 12.84
CA PRO A 171 -22.83 12.78 14.20
C PRO A 171 -22.19 13.61 15.32
N LEU A 172 -21.12 14.39 15.05
CA LEU A 172 -20.34 15.03 16.11
C LEU A 172 -21.03 16.23 16.76
N ASN A 173 -22.08 16.78 16.14
CA ASN A 173 -22.85 17.95 16.59
C ASN A 173 -21.98 19.15 17.04
N LYS A 174 -20.79 19.28 16.44
CA LYS A 174 -19.83 20.36 16.67
C LYS A 174 -18.93 20.52 15.45
N LYS A 175 -18.33 21.70 15.31
CA LYS A 175 -17.32 21.96 14.29
C LYS A 175 -15.94 21.44 14.71
N VAL A 176 -15.14 21.04 13.71
CA VAL A 176 -13.81 20.45 13.91
C VAL A 176 -12.74 21.25 13.18
N ASN A 177 -11.52 21.25 13.71
CA ASN A 177 -10.37 21.78 12.98
C ASN A 177 -9.95 20.76 11.92
N THR A 178 -9.60 21.19 10.71
CA THR A 178 -9.29 20.27 9.60
C THR A 178 -7.91 20.53 9.02
N ILE A 179 -7.18 19.45 8.74
CA ILE A 179 -5.88 19.51 8.05
C ILE A 179 -5.97 18.61 6.81
N VAL A 180 -5.72 19.21 5.64
CA VAL A 180 -5.80 18.50 4.35
C VAL A 180 -4.43 18.43 3.68
N ASN A 181 -3.98 17.21 3.38
CA ASN A 181 -2.79 16.94 2.58
C ASN A 181 -3.17 16.73 1.10
N TYR A 182 -2.62 17.55 0.22
CA TYR A 182 -2.80 17.47 -1.24
C TYR A 182 -1.51 17.10 -2.00
N ASP A 183 -0.51 16.49 -1.36
CA ASP A 183 0.73 16.10 -2.02
C ASP A 183 0.49 15.11 -3.17
N ASN A 184 0.98 15.44 -4.37
CA ASN A 184 0.71 14.67 -5.59
C ASN A 184 -0.79 14.36 -5.86
N PHE A 185 -1.70 15.18 -5.32
CA PHE A 185 -3.12 15.08 -5.61
C PHE A 185 -3.38 15.48 -7.06
N ASN A 186 -4.28 14.74 -7.72
CA ASN A 186 -4.66 15.03 -9.09
C ASN A 186 -6.17 14.96 -9.26
N ILE A 187 -6.72 15.84 -10.09
CA ILE A 187 -8.14 15.89 -10.44
C ILE A 187 -8.29 16.22 -11.92
N LEU A 188 -9.20 15.53 -12.60
CA LEU A 188 -9.51 15.88 -13.99
C LEU A 188 -10.06 17.31 -14.08
N PRO A 189 -9.63 18.12 -15.08
CA PRO A 189 -10.03 19.53 -15.18
C PRO A 189 -11.54 19.76 -15.13
N ASP A 190 -12.32 18.90 -15.78
CA ASP A 190 -13.78 19.03 -15.89
C ASP A 190 -14.51 18.71 -14.57
N LEU A 191 -13.83 18.16 -13.56
CA LEU A 191 -14.40 17.81 -12.25
C LEU A 191 -14.11 18.85 -11.16
N ILE A 192 -13.42 19.93 -11.50
CA ILE A 192 -12.98 20.94 -10.52
C ILE A 192 -14.15 21.68 -9.91
N ASP A 193 -15.16 22.01 -10.70
CA ASP A 193 -16.36 22.69 -10.21
C ASP A 193 -17.12 21.81 -9.21
N ASP A 194 -17.34 20.54 -9.54
CA ASP A 194 -18.00 19.56 -8.66
C ASP A 194 -17.22 19.34 -7.36
N TYR A 195 -15.89 19.27 -7.46
CA TYR A 195 -15.03 19.12 -6.29
C TYR A 195 -15.07 20.38 -5.40
N THR A 196 -15.19 21.55 -6.00
CA THR A 196 -15.33 22.80 -5.25
C THR A 196 -16.71 22.89 -4.57
N ASP A 197 -17.76 22.36 -5.20
CA ASP A 197 -19.08 22.20 -4.57
C ASP A 197 -19.04 21.23 -3.38
N LEU A 198 -18.23 20.17 -3.45
CA LEU A 198 -17.93 19.33 -2.29
C LEU A 198 -17.28 20.15 -1.16
N ILE A 199 -16.26 20.96 -1.45
CA ILE A 199 -15.59 21.80 -0.42
C ILE A 199 -16.59 22.75 0.24
N ASN A 200 -17.42 23.44 -0.55
CA ASN A 200 -18.49 24.31 -0.06
C ASN A 200 -19.47 23.57 0.85
N HIS A 201 -19.78 22.32 0.54
CA HIS A 201 -20.66 21.51 1.37
C HIS A 201 -20.01 21.11 2.69
N VAL A 202 -18.74 20.70 2.70
CA VAL A 202 -18.10 20.18 3.92
C VAL A 202 -17.59 21.27 4.86
N VAL A 203 -17.43 22.51 4.38
CA VAL A 203 -16.97 23.64 5.21
C VAL A 203 -17.91 23.92 6.39
N GLN A 204 -19.18 23.51 6.30
CA GLN A 204 -20.13 23.62 7.41
C GLN A 204 -19.71 22.83 8.66
N TYR A 205 -18.92 21.75 8.47
CA TYR A 205 -18.38 20.93 9.55
C TYR A 205 -17.09 21.52 10.15
N TYR A 206 -16.50 22.52 9.50
CA TYR A 206 -15.17 23.02 9.86
C TYR A 206 -15.25 24.28 10.73
N GLU A 207 -14.46 24.27 11.80
CA GLU A 207 -14.17 25.45 12.61
C GLU A 207 -13.07 26.26 11.93
N ASP A 208 -11.98 25.58 11.57
CA ASP A 208 -10.85 26.11 10.81
C ASP A 208 -10.31 25.00 9.90
N VAL A 209 -9.66 25.37 8.80
CA VAL A 209 -9.08 24.44 7.84
C VAL A 209 -7.73 24.92 7.33
N THR A 210 -6.71 24.08 7.49
CA THR A 210 -5.41 24.27 6.86
C THR A 210 -5.17 23.22 5.78
N ARG A 211 -4.53 23.62 4.69
CA ARG A 211 -4.25 22.78 3.53
C ARG A 211 -2.77 22.87 3.21
N TYR A 212 -2.14 21.80 2.77
CA TYR A 212 -0.77 21.87 2.26
C TYR A 212 -0.56 20.99 1.03
N THR A 213 0.40 21.40 0.20
CA THR A 213 0.93 20.60 -0.91
C THR A 213 2.28 21.15 -1.34
N THR A 214 3.16 20.26 -1.76
CA THR A 214 4.45 20.56 -2.41
C THR A 214 4.29 21.01 -3.86
N SER A 215 3.13 20.76 -4.50
CA SER A 215 2.86 21.14 -5.90
C SER A 215 2.50 22.63 -6.06
N ALA A 216 3.43 23.43 -6.61
CA ALA A 216 3.23 24.86 -6.85
C ALA A 216 2.06 25.16 -7.81
N PHE A 217 1.85 24.32 -8.84
CA PHE A 217 0.75 24.48 -9.80
C PHE A 217 -0.62 24.25 -9.16
N LEU A 218 -0.73 23.22 -8.31
CA LEU A 218 -1.99 22.92 -7.60
C LEU A 218 -2.32 24.02 -6.58
N ARG A 219 -1.31 24.56 -5.87
CA ARG A 219 -1.50 25.71 -4.98
C ARG A 219 -2.12 26.90 -5.69
N MET A 220 -1.59 27.27 -6.87
CA MET A 220 -2.12 28.39 -7.65
C MET A 220 -3.57 28.13 -8.09
N LYS A 221 -3.83 26.98 -8.74
CA LYS A 221 -5.16 26.67 -9.29
C LYS A 221 -6.23 26.52 -8.21
N MET A 222 -5.94 25.82 -7.11
CA MET A 222 -6.90 25.68 -6.02
C MET A 222 -7.03 26.97 -5.20
N GLY A 223 -5.97 27.75 -5.02
CA GLY A 223 -6.05 29.07 -4.39
C GLY A 223 -7.06 29.97 -5.10
N ASP A 224 -6.94 30.08 -6.43
CA ASP A 224 -7.83 30.90 -7.26
C ASP A 224 -9.30 30.45 -7.18
N GLU A 225 -9.57 29.14 -7.24
CA GLU A 225 -10.94 28.61 -7.18
C GLU A 225 -11.59 28.73 -5.79
N LEU A 226 -10.80 28.60 -4.72
CA LEU A 226 -11.28 28.82 -3.35
C LEU A 226 -11.62 30.29 -3.12
N GLU A 227 -10.77 31.20 -3.60
CA GLU A 227 -10.99 32.65 -3.46
C GLU A 227 -12.25 33.12 -4.19
N LYS A 228 -12.49 32.64 -5.42
CA LYS A 228 -13.73 32.93 -6.18
C LYS A 228 -15.01 32.60 -5.41
N ARG A 229 -14.95 31.66 -4.47
CA ARG A 229 -16.10 31.19 -3.68
C ARG A 229 -16.05 31.65 -2.21
N ASN A 230 -15.20 32.62 -1.88
CA ASN A 230 -15.00 33.15 -0.52
C ASN A 230 -14.59 32.08 0.51
N LEU A 231 -13.87 31.04 0.08
CA LEU A 231 -13.26 30.04 0.96
C LEU A 231 -11.82 30.42 1.27
N ALA A 232 -11.28 29.93 2.40
CA ALA A 232 -9.90 30.18 2.80
C ALA A 232 -8.92 29.71 1.70
N PRO A 233 -8.24 30.63 0.98
CA PRO A 233 -7.52 30.29 -0.26
C PRO A 233 -6.10 29.81 -0.01
N TYR A 234 -5.58 30.02 1.20
CA TYR A 234 -4.18 29.77 1.51
C TYR A 234 -3.88 28.27 1.65
N ILE A 235 -2.90 27.81 0.88
CA ILE A 235 -2.39 26.43 0.89
C ILE A 235 -0.89 26.50 1.22
N TYR A 236 -0.48 25.89 2.33
CA TYR A 236 0.90 25.85 2.84
C TYR A 236 1.78 24.93 2.00
N GLU A 237 3.10 25.12 2.10
CA GLU A 237 4.07 24.31 1.36
C GLU A 237 4.50 23.05 2.13
N SER A 238 4.31 23.02 3.46
CA SER A 238 4.70 21.90 4.32
C SER A 238 3.64 21.53 5.37
N PRO A 239 3.64 20.26 5.85
CA PRO A 239 2.80 19.82 6.96
C PRO A 239 3.06 20.61 8.25
N GLU A 240 4.32 20.95 8.54
CA GLU A 240 4.72 21.66 9.77
C GLU A 240 4.14 23.07 9.82
N GLU A 241 4.16 23.79 8.70
CA GLU A 241 3.56 25.12 8.58
C GLU A 241 2.04 25.08 8.76
N ALA A 242 1.37 24.11 8.14
CA ALA A 242 -0.08 23.94 8.26
C ALA A 242 -0.52 23.64 9.71
N HIS A 243 0.26 22.84 10.44
CA HIS A 243 0.00 22.58 11.86
C HIS A 243 0.27 23.81 12.74
N GLN A 244 1.34 24.57 12.47
CA GLN A 244 1.65 25.78 13.23
C GLN A 244 0.61 26.88 13.00
N ALA A 245 0.11 27.03 11.76
CA ALA A 245 -0.94 27.98 11.43
C ALA A 245 -2.24 27.71 12.20
N LEU A 246 -2.65 26.45 12.26
CA LEU A 246 -3.84 26.03 13.01
C LEU A 246 -3.69 26.33 14.52
N LYS A 247 -2.48 26.17 15.07
CA LYS A 247 -2.18 26.56 16.47
C LYS A 247 -2.19 28.08 16.69
N LYS A 248 -1.70 28.86 15.72
CA LYS A 248 -1.70 30.34 15.79
C LYS A 248 -3.12 30.92 15.68
N SER A 249 -3.98 30.32 14.85
CA SER A 249 -5.40 30.66 14.75
C SER A 249 -6.10 30.56 16.12
N LYS A 250 -5.81 29.49 16.89
CA LYS A 250 -6.30 29.33 18.29
C LYS A 250 -5.76 30.39 19.27
N SER A 251 -4.58 30.95 19.05
CA SER A 251 -3.98 31.96 19.94
C SER A 251 -4.50 33.38 19.71
N ASN A 252 -4.91 33.73 18.49
CA ASN A 252 -5.37 35.08 18.14
C ASN A 252 -6.78 35.42 18.68
N TRP A 253 -7.50 34.47 19.29
CA TRP A 253 -8.82 34.71 19.91
C TRP A 253 -8.78 34.81 21.45
N ARG A 254 -7.61 34.57 22.07
CA ARG A 254 -7.43 34.71 23.54
C ARG A 254 -6.86 36.07 23.96
N GLY A 255 -6.87 37.06 23.08
CA GLY A 255 -6.45 38.44 23.32
C GLY A 255 -7.62 39.41 23.29
#